data_AF-A0A150JZN4-F1
#
_entry.id   AF-A0A150JZN4-F1
#
_cell.length_a   1.000
_cell.length_b   1.000
_cell.length_c   1.000
_cell.angle_alpha   90.00
_cell.angle_beta   90.00
_cell.angle_gamma   90.00
#
_symmetry.space_group_name_H-M   'P 1'
#
loop_
_entity.id
_entity.type
_entity.pdbx_description
1 polymer ?
#
loop_
_entity_poly.entity_id
_entity_poly.type
_entity_poly.pdbx_seq_one_letter_code
_entity_poly.pdbx_strand_id
1 'polypeptide(L)'
;MFFGKGGGKAGNVVSPNPNTIAAAHGFHVELSRLMIYDFIPAVFGLAVTVIVATLIKHKGVKITESDRIETNHNSRALPSLKRAIVAPVVAIVLLMINPIGEIFHISALASFKVDAMYILPVAGVLGMIAMGRHKQILAYSASGLQNMTATVLILIGAGAIAGLISASNLSTEVVALIKASGSSGTFLAPISGILMAAATASTSTGVILATGSFSKAILDMGTAPIAAAAMVHTGATVIDQLPQGNYFHVTGSSMNMSIKERMSVVPYEALVGGTMAIVATVLYGFLF
;
A
#
# COMPACT_ATOMS: atom_id res chain seq x y z
N MET A 1 -7.39 18.78 10.82
CA MET A 1 -7.34 17.75 9.75
C MET A 1 -6.26 16.73 10.10
N PHE A 2 -6.57 15.44 10.18
CA PHE A 2 -5.58 14.41 10.49
C PHE A 2 -4.80 14.01 9.23
N PHE A 3 -3.48 14.11 9.30
CA PHE A 3 -2.55 13.84 8.19
C PHE A 3 -1.62 12.65 8.51
N GLY A 4 -2.18 11.53 8.96
CA GLY A 4 -1.40 10.34 9.31
C GLY A 4 -0.81 9.59 8.11
N LYS A 5 -1.43 9.71 6.92
CA LYS A 5 -1.06 8.91 5.75
C LYS A 5 0.30 9.26 5.14
N GLY A 6 0.75 10.52 5.23
CA GLY A 6 2.04 10.93 4.65
C GLY A 6 3.22 10.10 5.20
N GLY A 7 3.26 9.87 6.51
CA GLY A 7 4.30 9.06 7.14
C GLY A 7 4.17 7.57 6.80
N GLY A 8 2.93 7.10 6.63
CA GLY A 8 2.65 5.74 6.16
C GLY A 8 3.24 5.47 4.77
N LYS A 9 3.19 6.44 3.84
CA LYS A 9 3.78 6.28 2.51
C LYS A 9 5.30 6.12 2.57
N ALA A 10 5.99 6.94 3.36
CA ALA A 10 7.44 6.85 3.53
C ALA A 10 7.87 5.49 4.11
N GLY A 11 7.19 5.02 5.17
CA GLY A 11 7.45 3.69 5.74
C GLY A 11 7.11 2.53 4.79
N ASN A 12 6.12 2.72 3.91
CA ASN A 12 5.73 1.74 2.91
C ASN A 12 6.81 1.56 1.82
N VAL A 13 7.61 2.58 1.47
CA VAL A 13 8.65 2.39 0.43
C VAL A 13 9.87 1.62 0.97
N VAL A 14 10.17 1.73 2.27
CA VAL A 14 11.39 1.15 2.89
C VAL A 14 11.19 -0.19 3.60
N SER A 15 10.05 -0.86 3.40
CA SER A 15 9.73 -2.12 4.08
C SER A 15 9.61 -3.30 3.12
N PRO A 16 9.84 -4.54 3.58
CA PRO A 16 9.69 -5.74 2.77
C PRO A 16 8.21 -6.11 2.64
N ASN A 17 7.47 -5.30 1.87
CA ASN A 17 6.03 -5.46 1.66
C ASN A 17 5.73 -5.80 0.18
N PRO A 18 4.46 -6.12 -0.17
CA PRO A 18 4.10 -6.50 -1.53
C PRO A 18 4.49 -5.49 -2.61
N ASN A 19 4.54 -4.18 -2.31
CA ASN A 19 4.95 -3.16 -3.28
C ASN A 19 6.43 -3.31 -3.64
N THR A 20 7.28 -3.37 -2.63
CA THR A 20 8.73 -3.49 -2.79
C THR A 20 9.09 -4.84 -3.43
N ILE A 21 8.37 -5.91 -3.06
CA ILE A 21 8.53 -7.23 -3.68
C ILE A 21 8.17 -7.19 -5.17
N ALA A 22 7.05 -6.56 -5.53
CA ALA A 22 6.63 -6.42 -6.92
C ALA A 22 7.63 -5.61 -7.76
N ALA A 23 8.12 -4.49 -7.22
CA ALA A 23 9.14 -3.67 -7.90
C ALA A 23 10.45 -4.44 -8.07
N ALA A 24 10.93 -5.11 -7.03
CA ALA A 24 12.17 -5.87 -7.06
C ALA A 24 12.09 -7.04 -8.06
N HIS A 25 11.00 -7.82 -8.00
CA HIS A 25 10.77 -8.93 -8.92
C HIS A 25 10.60 -8.45 -10.38
N GLY A 26 9.84 -7.37 -10.58
CA GLY A 26 9.54 -6.82 -11.89
C GLY A 26 10.75 -6.27 -12.66
N PHE A 27 11.83 -5.92 -11.97
CA PHE A 27 13.10 -5.49 -12.56
C PHE A 27 14.27 -6.44 -12.28
N HIS A 28 14.00 -7.63 -11.72
CA HIS A 28 15.00 -8.63 -11.38
C HIS A 28 16.15 -8.11 -10.51
N VAL A 29 15.81 -7.31 -9.50
CA VAL A 29 16.79 -6.77 -8.53
C VAL A 29 16.56 -7.36 -7.13
N GLU A 30 17.59 -7.29 -6.30
CA GLU A 30 17.49 -7.74 -4.91
C GLU A 30 16.58 -6.80 -4.09
N LEU A 31 15.65 -7.39 -3.33
CA LEU A 31 14.70 -6.66 -2.48
C LEU A 31 15.40 -5.74 -1.48
N SER A 32 16.43 -6.24 -0.80
CA SER A 32 17.21 -5.50 0.20
C SER A 32 17.87 -4.26 -0.41
N ARG A 33 18.42 -4.40 -1.62
CA ARG A 33 19.06 -3.32 -2.37
C ARG A 33 18.05 -2.26 -2.78
N LEU A 34 16.86 -2.66 -3.22
CA LEU A 34 15.79 -1.72 -3.53
C LEU A 34 15.36 -0.93 -2.30
N MET A 35 15.18 -1.59 -1.15
CA MET A 35 14.85 -0.91 0.11
C MET A 35 15.90 0.14 0.51
N ILE A 36 17.18 -0.11 0.24
CA ILE A 36 18.26 0.87 0.48
C ILE A 36 18.14 2.06 -0.48
N TYR A 37 17.84 1.82 -1.76
CA TYR A 37 17.62 2.90 -2.74
C TYR A 37 16.37 3.72 -2.41
N ASP A 38 15.34 3.09 -1.87
CA ASP A 38 14.10 3.77 -1.44
C ASP A 38 14.25 4.56 -0.14
N PHE A 39 15.33 4.33 0.63
CA PHE A 39 15.56 4.97 1.91
C PHE A 39 15.70 6.49 1.79
N ILE A 40 16.53 6.98 0.87
CA ILE A 40 16.75 8.43 0.70
C ILE A 40 15.44 9.13 0.29
N PRO A 41 14.72 8.71 -0.77
CA PRO A 41 13.39 9.24 -1.08
C PRO A 41 12.44 9.24 0.13
N ALA A 42 12.38 8.15 0.91
CA ALA A 42 11.51 8.05 2.06
C ALA A 42 11.82 9.05 3.18
N VAL A 43 13.10 9.36 3.44
CA VAL A 43 13.49 10.38 4.41
C VAL A 43 12.95 11.76 4.00
N PHE A 44 13.05 12.11 2.72
CA PHE A 44 12.46 13.36 2.20
C PHE A 44 10.93 13.34 2.26
N GLY A 45 10.29 12.21 1.93
CA GLY A 45 8.85 12.03 2.08
C GLY A 45 8.37 12.21 3.53
N LEU A 46 9.13 11.70 4.51
CA LEU A 46 8.86 11.88 5.93
C LEU A 46 9.05 13.35 6.35
N ALA A 47 10.13 14.00 5.94
CA ALA A 47 10.37 15.41 6.23
C ALA A 47 9.23 16.29 5.69
N VAL A 48 8.83 16.09 4.43
CA VAL A 48 7.71 16.80 3.82
C VAL A 48 6.40 16.46 4.50
N THR A 49 6.20 15.23 4.94
CA THR A 49 5.02 14.87 5.75
C THR A 49 4.92 15.72 7.01
N VAL A 50 6.02 15.85 7.76
CA VAL A 50 6.06 16.63 9.00
C VAL A 50 5.79 18.11 8.71
N ILE A 51 6.38 18.66 7.65
CA ILE A 51 6.16 20.04 7.22
C ILE A 51 4.68 20.26 6.86
N VAL A 52 4.13 19.42 5.99
CA VAL A 52 2.74 19.53 5.53
C VAL A 52 1.78 19.38 6.71
N ALA A 53 1.96 18.37 7.56
CA ALA A 53 1.17 18.17 8.77
C ALA A 53 1.19 19.42 9.67
N THR A 54 2.36 20.03 9.84
CA THR A 54 2.52 21.24 10.66
C THR A 54 1.82 22.45 10.04
N LEU A 55 1.83 22.59 8.72
CA LEU A 55 1.18 23.68 7.98
C LEU A 55 -0.35 23.55 7.98
N ILE A 56 -0.88 22.32 7.97
CA ILE A 56 -2.33 22.07 7.89
C ILE A 56 -2.97 21.69 9.23
N LYS A 57 -2.21 21.64 10.34
CA LYS A 57 -2.74 21.26 11.66
C LYS A 57 -3.92 22.10 12.13
N HIS A 58 -3.99 23.37 11.68
CA HIS A 58 -5.09 24.29 12.00
C HIS A 58 -6.10 24.47 10.85
N LYS A 59 -5.92 23.77 9.72
CA LYS A 59 -6.83 23.80 8.58
C LYS A 59 -7.84 22.64 8.66
N GLY A 60 -9.04 22.89 8.12
CA GLY A 60 -10.14 21.93 8.06
C GLY A 60 -11.05 21.96 9.30
N VAL A 61 -12.04 21.07 9.32
CA VAL A 61 -13.00 20.94 10.42
C VAL A 61 -12.24 20.52 11.69
N LYS A 62 -12.49 21.24 12.79
CA LYS A 62 -11.95 20.87 14.10
C LYS A 62 -12.72 19.65 14.60
N ILE A 63 -11.99 18.65 15.10
CA ILE A 63 -12.55 17.49 15.78
C ILE A 63 -13.44 18.04 16.91
N THR A 64 -14.74 17.85 16.79
CA THR A 64 -15.71 18.31 17.79
C THR A 64 -15.91 17.21 18.83
N GLU A 65 -16.49 17.52 19.99
CA GLU A 65 -16.80 16.51 21.02
C GLU A 65 -17.68 15.36 20.47
N SER A 66 -18.44 15.58 19.40
CA SER A 66 -19.21 14.57 18.67
C SER A 66 -18.37 13.59 17.82
N ASP A 67 -17.12 13.95 17.49
CA ASP A 67 -16.17 13.09 16.77
C ASP A 67 -15.31 12.27 17.74
N ARG A 68 -15.33 12.59 19.04
CA ARG A 68 -14.82 11.67 20.05
C ARG A 68 -15.71 10.44 19.98
N ILE A 69 -15.09 9.29 19.72
CA ILE A 69 -15.74 8.01 20.02
C ILE A 69 -16.23 8.15 21.46
N GLU A 70 -17.56 8.15 21.65
CA GLU A 70 -18.16 8.07 22.97
C GLU A 70 -17.58 6.83 23.63
N THR A 71 -16.52 7.05 24.40
CA THR A 71 -16.01 6.11 25.36
C THR A 71 -17.01 6.23 26.49
N ASN A 72 -18.19 5.64 26.27
CA ASN A 72 -19.07 5.23 27.34
C ASN A 72 -18.23 4.27 28.18
N HIS A 73 -17.52 4.84 29.15
CA HIS A 73 -16.75 4.17 30.20
C HIS A 73 -17.66 3.31 31.11
N ASN A 74 -18.96 3.24 30.79
CA ASN A 74 -19.88 2.23 31.27
C ASN A 74 -19.44 0.84 30.76
N SER A 75 -18.50 0.23 31.50
CA SER A 75 -18.44 -1.21 31.75
C SER A 75 -18.56 -2.13 30.53
N ARG A 76 -18.02 -1.76 29.35
CA ARG A 76 -17.75 -2.77 28.33
C ARG A 76 -16.62 -3.63 28.86
N ALA A 77 -16.93 -4.89 29.20
CA ALA A 77 -15.94 -5.91 29.51
C ALA A 77 -15.03 -6.11 28.28
N LEU A 78 -13.96 -5.31 28.22
CA LEU A 78 -12.92 -5.43 27.21
C LEU A 78 -12.16 -6.73 27.46
N PRO A 79 -11.84 -7.50 26.42
CA PRO A 79 -11.00 -8.67 26.59
C PRO A 79 -9.64 -8.23 27.15
N SER A 80 -9.15 -8.93 28.17
CA SER A 80 -7.79 -8.72 28.68
C SER A 80 -6.78 -8.85 27.53
N LEU A 81 -5.70 -8.08 27.54
CA LEU A 81 -4.66 -8.11 26.51
C LEU A 81 -4.20 -9.54 26.15
N LYS A 82 -4.03 -10.40 27.16
CA LYS A 82 -3.65 -11.82 27.00
C LYS A 82 -4.61 -12.61 26.10
N ARG A 83 -5.90 -12.27 26.09
CA ARG A 83 -6.93 -12.91 25.24
C ARG A 83 -7.00 -12.26 23.86
N ALA A 84 -6.83 -10.95 23.78
CA ALA A 84 -6.89 -10.21 22.50
C ALA A 84 -5.71 -10.56 21.57
N ILE A 85 -4.54 -10.85 22.14
CA ILE A 85 -3.32 -11.14 21.37
C ILE A 85 -3.30 -12.55 20.76
N VAL A 86 -4.20 -13.44 21.17
CA VAL A 86 -4.23 -14.84 20.70
C VAL A 86 -4.42 -14.93 19.20
N ALA A 87 -5.38 -14.20 18.61
CA ALA A 87 -5.61 -14.23 17.16
C ALA A 87 -4.36 -13.77 16.36
N PRO A 88 -3.77 -12.59 16.63
CA PRO A 88 -2.53 -12.16 15.97
C PRO A 88 -1.39 -13.15 16.12
N VAL A 89 -1.16 -13.69 17.32
CA VAL A 89 -0.07 -14.64 17.58
C VAL A 89 -0.29 -15.95 16.82
N VAL A 90 -1.50 -16.50 16.85
CA VAL A 90 -1.83 -17.72 16.10
C VAL A 90 -1.65 -17.51 14.60
N ALA A 91 -2.09 -16.37 14.05
CA ALA A 91 -1.89 -16.05 12.64
C ALA A 91 -0.41 -15.97 12.27
N ILE A 92 0.40 -15.25 13.06
CA ILE A 92 1.85 -15.11 12.83
C ILE A 92 2.54 -16.47 12.91
N VAL A 93 2.24 -17.27 13.93
CA VAL A 93 2.85 -18.59 14.10
C VAL A 93 2.50 -19.49 12.91
N LEU A 94 1.23 -19.58 12.51
CA LEU A 94 0.80 -20.40 11.39
C LEU A 94 1.40 -19.95 10.05
N LEU A 95 1.47 -18.63 9.79
CA LEU A 95 2.08 -18.08 8.58
C LEU A 95 3.60 -18.30 8.53
N MET A 96 4.26 -18.40 9.69
CA MET A 96 5.71 -18.59 9.79
C MET A 96 6.16 -20.06 9.70
N ILE A 97 5.26 -21.04 9.76
CA ILE A 97 5.62 -22.47 9.68
C ILE A 97 6.41 -22.77 8.39
N ASN A 98 5.92 -22.32 7.25
CA ASN A 98 6.57 -22.57 5.96
C ASN A 98 7.91 -21.81 5.82
N PRO A 99 8.00 -20.49 6.04
CA PRO A 99 9.27 -19.77 5.98
C PRO A 99 10.34 -20.33 6.93
N ILE A 100 9.95 -20.72 8.15
CA ILE A 100 10.87 -21.37 9.10
C ILE A 100 11.31 -22.73 8.57
N GLY A 101 10.38 -23.53 8.02
CA GLY A 101 10.71 -24.80 7.37
C GLY A 101 11.72 -24.66 6.22
N GLU A 102 11.59 -23.61 5.42
CA GLU A 102 12.52 -23.31 4.33
C GLU A 102 13.89 -22.85 4.84
N ILE A 103 13.95 -21.95 5.84
CA ILE A 103 15.19 -21.44 6.44
C ILE A 103 16.00 -22.55 7.12
N PHE A 104 15.33 -23.44 7.85
CA PHE A 104 15.97 -24.54 8.58
C PHE A 104 16.07 -25.84 7.77
N HIS A 105 15.70 -25.81 6.49
CA HIS A 105 15.71 -26.98 5.59
C HIS A 105 14.93 -28.21 6.14
N ILE A 106 13.83 -27.98 6.86
CA ILE A 106 12.98 -29.03 7.42
C ILE A 106 11.87 -29.37 6.43
N SER A 107 12.02 -30.48 5.71
CA SER A 107 11.13 -30.91 4.62
C SER A 107 9.66 -31.08 5.04
N ALA A 108 9.39 -31.48 6.28
CA ALA A 108 8.02 -31.60 6.80
C ALA A 108 7.31 -30.24 7.04
N LEU A 109 8.06 -29.18 7.36
CA LEU A 109 7.52 -27.84 7.57
C LEU A 109 7.48 -27.04 6.26
N ALA A 110 8.47 -27.25 5.38
CA ALA A 110 8.51 -26.65 4.05
C ALA A 110 7.34 -27.10 3.16
N SER A 111 6.80 -28.30 3.38
CA SER A 111 5.61 -28.81 2.68
C SER A 111 4.28 -28.25 3.22
N PHE A 112 4.28 -27.59 4.38
CA PHE A 112 3.09 -26.99 4.99
C PHE A 112 2.75 -25.64 4.33
N LYS A 113 2.25 -25.69 3.09
CA LYS A 113 1.85 -24.52 2.30
C LYS A 113 0.35 -24.27 2.42
N VAL A 114 -0.09 -23.82 3.60
CA VAL A 114 -1.48 -23.41 3.80
C VAL A 114 -1.63 -21.93 3.49
N ASP A 115 -2.58 -21.61 2.63
CA ASP A 115 -2.84 -20.22 2.21
C ASP A 115 -3.36 -19.36 3.36
N ALA A 116 -3.03 -18.07 3.35
CA ALA A 116 -3.54 -17.07 4.28
C ALA A 116 -5.09 -17.02 4.30
N MET A 117 -5.74 -17.34 3.18
CA MET A 117 -7.20 -17.46 3.07
C MET A 117 -7.79 -18.45 4.08
N TYR A 118 -7.06 -19.49 4.46
CA TYR A 118 -7.48 -20.46 5.48
C TYR A 118 -6.93 -20.13 6.86
N ILE A 119 -5.68 -19.69 6.94
CA ILE A 119 -5.01 -19.39 8.22
C ILE A 119 -5.70 -18.25 8.96
N LEU A 120 -6.02 -17.14 8.28
CA LEU A 120 -6.55 -15.94 8.92
C LEU A 120 -7.95 -16.14 9.53
N PRO A 121 -8.92 -16.79 8.85
CA PRO A 121 -10.21 -17.12 9.47
C PRO A 121 -10.06 -18.06 10.66
N VAL A 122 -9.19 -19.08 10.58
CA VAL A 122 -8.93 -20.02 11.69
C VAL A 122 -8.37 -19.27 12.90
N ALA A 123 -7.36 -18.41 12.68
CA ALA A 123 -6.80 -17.58 13.74
C ALA A 123 -7.84 -16.63 14.35
N GLY A 124 -8.72 -16.04 13.54
CA GLY A 124 -9.83 -15.21 13.99
C GLY A 124 -10.83 -15.97 14.87
N VAL A 125 -11.22 -17.18 14.48
CA VAL A 125 -12.10 -18.06 15.27
C VAL A 125 -11.45 -18.43 16.60
N LEU A 126 -10.18 -18.85 16.59
CA LEU A 126 -9.43 -19.19 17.81
C LEU A 126 -9.30 -17.99 18.74
N GLY A 127 -9.05 -16.79 18.20
CA GLY A 127 -9.05 -15.55 18.98
C GLY A 127 -10.41 -15.23 19.59
N MET A 128 -11.51 -15.40 18.85
CA MET A 128 -12.86 -15.20 19.38
C MET A 128 -13.21 -16.18 20.50
N ILE A 129 -12.78 -17.44 20.38
CA ILE A 129 -12.92 -18.45 21.43
C ILE A 129 -12.11 -18.01 22.67
N ALA A 130 -10.85 -17.60 22.50
CA ALA A 130 -10.01 -17.12 23.60
C ALA A 130 -10.57 -15.88 24.30
N MET A 131 -11.27 -15.01 23.56
CA MET A 131 -11.96 -13.84 24.11
C MET A 131 -13.31 -14.18 24.76
N GLY A 132 -13.73 -15.45 24.77
CA GLY A 132 -15.00 -15.90 25.34
C GLY A 132 -16.23 -15.56 24.48
N ARG A 133 -16.03 -15.09 23.24
CA ARG A 133 -17.09 -14.62 22.34
C ARG A 133 -17.48 -15.66 21.27
N HIS A 134 -17.33 -16.95 21.57
CA HIS A 134 -17.63 -18.05 20.65
C HIS A 134 -19.08 -18.02 20.11
N LYS A 135 -20.07 -17.61 20.91
CA LYS A 135 -21.48 -17.47 20.47
C LYS A 135 -21.69 -16.33 19.45
N GLN A 136 -20.75 -15.40 19.34
CA GLN A 136 -20.84 -14.23 18.44
C GLN A 136 -20.06 -14.42 17.14
N ILE A 137 -19.45 -15.60 16.91
CA ILE A 137 -18.64 -15.87 15.72
C ILE A 137 -19.40 -15.54 14.43
N LEU A 138 -20.66 -16.00 14.31
CA LEU A 138 -21.48 -15.74 13.14
C LEU A 138 -21.77 -14.23 12.97
N ALA A 139 -22.18 -13.56 14.05
CA ALA A 139 -22.53 -12.15 14.02
C ALA A 139 -21.33 -11.26 13.66
N TYR A 140 -20.15 -11.55 14.21
CA TYR A 140 -18.92 -10.83 13.91
C TYR A 140 -18.37 -11.14 12.52
N SER A 141 -18.49 -12.39 12.06
CA SER A 141 -18.12 -12.74 10.68
C SER A 141 -19.03 -12.03 9.68
N ALA A 142 -20.35 -12.03 9.92
CA ALA A 142 -21.32 -11.32 9.08
C ALA A 142 -21.06 -9.80 9.05
N SER A 143 -20.80 -9.21 10.22
CA SER A 143 -20.44 -7.79 10.31
C SER A 143 -19.13 -7.47 9.58
N GLY A 144 -18.10 -8.31 9.75
CA GLY A 144 -16.84 -8.16 9.03
C GLY A 144 -17.02 -8.24 7.51
N LEU A 145 -17.83 -9.19 7.05
CA LEU A 145 -18.13 -9.38 5.63
C LEU A 145 -18.91 -8.19 5.07
N GLN A 146 -19.94 -7.71 5.79
CA GLN A 146 -20.70 -6.51 5.42
C GLN A 146 -19.82 -5.26 5.34
N ASN A 147 -18.91 -5.07 6.30
CA ASN A 147 -17.96 -3.96 6.31
C ASN A 147 -16.93 -4.04 5.16
N MET A 148 -16.67 -5.24 4.64
CA MET A 148 -15.74 -5.47 3.53
C MET A 148 -16.42 -5.57 2.16
N THR A 149 -17.76 -5.65 2.07
CA THR A 149 -18.46 -5.78 0.78
C THR A 149 -18.11 -4.65 -0.19
N ALA A 150 -18.16 -3.39 0.26
CA ALA A 150 -17.81 -2.25 -0.58
C ALA A 150 -16.34 -2.29 -1.03
N THR A 151 -15.45 -2.64 -0.11
CA THR A 151 -14.02 -2.87 -0.39
C THR A 151 -13.81 -3.93 -1.46
N VAL A 152 -14.48 -5.08 -1.37
CA VAL A 152 -14.33 -6.19 -2.33
C VAL A 152 -14.84 -5.78 -3.71
N LEU A 153 -15.99 -5.11 -3.80
CA LEU A 153 -16.51 -4.59 -5.07
C LEU A 153 -15.53 -3.62 -5.75
N ILE A 154 -14.93 -2.73 -4.95
CA ILE A 154 -13.88 -1.82 -5.42
C ILE A 154 -12.65 -2.60 -5.93
N LEU A 155 -12.20 -3.62 -5.21
CA LEU A 155 -11.05 -4.44 -5.60
C LEU A 155 -11.29 -5.22 -6.90
N ILE A 156 -12.51 -5.74 -7.11
CA ILE A 156 -12.89 -6.40 -8.37
C ILE A 156 -12.83 -5.40 -9.53
N GLY A 157 -13.37 -4.19 -9.35
CA GLY A 157 -13.30 -3.13 -10.36
C GLY A 157 -11.86 -2.72 -10.69
N ALA A 158 -11.03 -2.48 -9.66
CA ALA A 158 -9.61 -2.17 -9.84
C ALA A 158 -8.86 -3.30 -10.56
N GLY A 159 -9.16 -4.57 -10.24
CA GLY A 159 -8.61 -5.75 -10.91
C GLY A 159 -9.02 -5.85 -12.39
N ALA A 160 -10.27 -5.50 -12.72
CA ALA A 160 -10.73 -5.45 -14.12
C ALA A 160 -10.00 -4.36 -14.93
N ILE A 161 -9.83 -3.16 -14.35
CA ILE A 161 -9.04 -2.07 -14.96
C ILE A 161 -7.59 -2.52 -15.18
N ALA A 162 -7.00 -3.17 -14.18
CA ALA A 162 -5.66 -3.72 -14.26
C ALA A 162 -5.51 -4.72 -15.42
N GLY A 163 -6.47 -5.65 -15.56
CA GLY A 163 -6.51 -6.62 -16.66
C GLY A 163 -6.65 -5.95 -18.03
N LEU A 164 -7.53 -4.95 -18.16
CA LEU A 164 -7.70 -4.18 -19.40
C LEU A 164 -6.41 -3.45 -19.79
N ILE A 165 -5.74 -2.81 -18.84
CA ILE A 165 -4.46 -2.12 -19.08
C ILE A 165 -3.42 -3.12 -19.59
N SER A 166 -3.28 -4.27 -18.92
CA SER A 166 -2.31 -5.29 -19.29
C SER A 166 -2.58 -5.90 -20.68
N ALA A 167 -3.82 -5.89 -21.15
CA ALA A 167 -4.21 -6.38 -22.48
C ALA A 167 -4.24 -5.28 -23.57
N SER A 168 -4.00 -4.02 -23.19
CA SER A 168 -4.08 -2.86 -24.09
C SER A 168 -2.72 -2.46 -24.66
N ASN A 169 -2.73 -1.54 -25.64
CA ASN A 169 -1.55 -0.86 -26.16
C ASN A 169 -1.16 0.40 -25.36
N LEU A 170 -1.69 0.59 -24.14
CA LEU A 170 -1.46 1.80 -23.35
C LEU A 170 0.04 2.03 -23.10
N SER A 171 0.81 0.98 -22.81
CA SER A 171 2.24 1.13 -22.55
C SER A 171 3.00 1.64 -23.78
N THR A 172 2.67 1.12 -24.97
CA THR A 172 3.29 1.57 -26.22
C THR A 172 2.94 3.02 -26.55
N GLU A 173 1.69 3.44 -26.33
CA GLU A 173 1.27 4.83 -26.56
C GLU A 173 1.94 5.82 -25.60
N VAL A 174 2.04 5.47 -24.31
CA VAL A 174 2.73 6.32 -23.32
C VAL A 174 4.21 6.46 -23.66
N VAL A 175 4.86 5.39 -24.09
CA VAL A 175 6.26 5.43 -24.56
C VAL A 175 6.40 6.31 -25.79
N ALA A 176 5.47 6.22 -26.75
CA ALA A 176 5.48 7.05 -27.96
C ALA A 176 5.32 8.54 -27.63
N LEU A 177 4.42 8.89 -26.71
CA LEU A 177 4.22 10.27 -26.23
C LEU A 177 5.47 10.82 -25.55
N ILE A 178 6.13 10.04 -24.70
CA ILE A 178 7.39 10.46 -24.04
C ILE A 178 8.47 10.73 -25.09
N LYS A 179 8.64 9.83 -26.06
CA LYS A 179 9.60 10.03 -27.16
C LYS A 179 9.26 11.26 -28.00
N ALA A 180 7.99 11.46 -28.34
CA ALA A 180 7.53 12.60 -29.12
C ALA A 180 7.69 13.94 -28.37
N SER A 181 7.56 13.94 -27.05
CA SER A 181 7.75 15.14 -26.21
C SER A 181 9.22 15.57 -26.09
N GLY A 182 10.18 14.77 -26.57
CA GLY A 182 11.61 15.01 -26.38
C GLY A 182 12.09 14.87 -24.93
N SER A 183 11.25 14.31 -24.05
CA SER A 183 11.59 14.09 -22.64
C SER A 183 12.59 12.95 -22.48
N SER A 184 13.43 13.02 -21.43
CA SER A 184 14.34 11.91 -21.09
C SER A 184 13.55 10.62 -20.85
N GLY A 185 14.03 9.50 -21.40
CA GLY A 185 13.46 8.17 -21.18
C GLY A 185 13.42 7.77 -19.70
N THR A 186 14.28 8.37 -18.88
CA THR A 186 14.28 8.28 -17.41
C THR A 186 12.92 8.56 -16.79
N PHE A 187 12.14 9.50 -17.35
CA PHE A 187 10.82 9.86 -16.81
C PHE A 187 9.76 8.77 -17.02
N LEU A 188 9.99 7.79 -17.90
CA LEU A 188 9.05 6.69 -18.10
C LEU A 188 8.87 5.87 -16.82
N ALA A 189 9.94 5.66 -16.05
CA ALA A 189 9.90 4.91 -14.80
C ALA A 189 8.95 5.54 -13.76
N PRO A 190 9.16 6.79 -13.29
CA PRO A 190 8.25 7.41 -12.32
C PRO A 190 6.85 7.62 -12.90
N ILE A 191 6.71 8.00 -14.19
CA ILE A 191 5.40 8.23 -14.82
C ILE A 191 4.59 6.93 -14.87
N SER A 192 5.19 5.81 -15.24
CA SER A 192 4.48 4.52 -15.29
C SER A 192 3.96 4.13 -13.91
N GLY A 193 4.76 4.29 -12.85
CA GLY A 193 4.32 4.07 -11.47
C GLY A 193 3.12 4.96 -11.10
N ILE A 194 3.21 6.26 -11.37
CA ILE A 194 2.15 7.24 -11.10
C ILE A 194 0.86 6.85 -11.83
N LEU A 195 0.93 6.62 -13.14
CA LEU A 195 -0.24 6.33 -13.97
C LEU A 195 -0.92 5.03 -13.56
N MET A 196 -0.14 3.97 -13.32
CA MET A 196 -0.69 2.67 -12.97
C MET A 196 -1.32 2.70 -11.57
N ALA A 197 -0.65 3.33 -10.60
CA ALA A 197 -1.22 3.49 -9.27
C ALA A 197 -2.45 4.40 -9.26
N ALA A 198 -2.52 5.40 -10.14
CA ALA A 198 -3.72 6.22 -10.34
C ALA A 198 -4.88 5.38 -10.87
N ALA A 199 -4.64 4.59 -11.92
CA ALA A 199 -5.66 3.78 -12.55
C ALA A 199 -6.24 2.74 -11.57
N THR A 200 -5.40 2.14 -10.73
CA THR A 200 -5.82 1.11 -9.78
C THR A 200 -6.14 1.63 -8.38
N ALA A 201 -5.83 2.90 -8.09
CA ALA A 201 -5.87 3.49 -6.74
C ALA A 201 -5.25 2.57 -5.67
N SER A 202 -4.06 2.05 -5.99
CA SER A 202 -3.34 1.05 -5.18
C SER A 202 -1.86 1.09 -5.53
N THR A 203 -0.99 1.28 -4.54
CA THR A 203 0.46 1.23 -4.76
C THR A 203 0.88 -0.16 -5.23
N SER A 204 0.41 -1.25 -4.60
CA SER A 204 0.87 -2.61 -4.93
C SER A 204 0.47 -3.00 -6.34
N THR A 205 -0.81 -2.80 -6.68
CA THR A 205 -1.33 -3.10 -8.01
C THR A 205 -0.70 -2.19 -9.06
N GLY A 206 -0.49 -0.91 -8.73
CA GLY A 206 0.17 0.05 -9.59
C GLY A 206 1.60 -0.38 -9.93
N VAL A 207 2.40 -0.80 -8.94
CA VAL A 207 3.76 -1.32 -9.17
C VAL A 207 3.74 -2.61 -9.99
N ILE A 208 2.84 -3.56 -9.69
CA ILE A 208 2.72 -4.82 -10.45
C ILE A 208 2.41 -4.53 -11.93
N LEU A 209 1.47 -3.64 -12.22
CA LEU A 209 1.14 -3.26 -13.59
C LEU A 209 2.25 -2.47 -14.27
N ALA A 210 2.85 -1.51 -13.55
CA ALA A 210 3.94 -0.70 -14.09
C ALA A 210 5.12 -1.60 -14.48
N THR A 211 5.53 -2.50 -13.59
CA THR A 211 6.61 -3.44 -13.89
C THR A 211 6.21 -4.48 -14.93
N GLY A 212 4.98 -4.99 -14.91
CA GLY A 212 4.51 -5.97 -15.89
C GLY A 212 4.38 -5.40 -17.32
N SER A 213 3.96 -4.14 -17.46
CA SER A 213 3.66 -3.52 -18.75
C SER A 213 4.75 -2.59 -19.28
N PHE A 214 5.61 -2.03 -18.41
CA PHE A 214 6.60 -1.01 -18.78
C PHE A 214 8.05 -1.39 -18.50
N SER A 215 8.34 -2.45 -17.73
CA SER A 215 9.73 -2.80 -17.34
C SER A 215 10.68 -2.85 -18.54
N LYS A 216 10.30 -3.60 -19.59
CA LYS A 216 11.09 -3.71 -20.82
C LYS A 216 11.33 -2.34 -21.47
N ALA A 217 10.29 -1.54 -21.64
CA ALA A 217 10.42 -0.22 -22.27
C ALA A 217 11.30 0.75 -21.45
N ILE A 218 11.22 0.69 -20.12
CA ILE A 218 12.05 1.50 -19.21
C ILE A 218 13.53 1.10 -19.31
N LEU A 219 13.80 -0.20 -19.36
CA LEU A 219 15.17 -0.72 -19.51
C LEU A 219 15.73 -0.43 -20.90
N ASP A 220 14.92 -0.57 -21.95
CA ASP A 220 15.30 -0.26 -23.34
C ASP A 220 15.62 1.22 -23.55
N MET A 221 15.10 2.10 -22.69
CA MET A 221 15.45 3.52 -22.64
C MET A 221 16.78 3.82 -21.92
N GLY A 222 17.48 2.80 -21.42
CA GLY A 222 18.80 2.91 -20.79
C GLY A 222 18.77 3.13 -19.28
N THR A 223 17.61 3.02 -18.62
CA THR A 223 17.51 3.15 -17.17
C THR A 223 18.04 1.88 -16.48
N ALA A 224 18.97 2.02 -15.53
CA ALA A 224 19.47 0.88 -14.77
C ALA A 224 18.33 0.17 -14.00
N PRO A 225 18.29 -1.18 -13.91
CA PRO A 225 17.18 -1.90 -13.29
C PRO A 225 16.85 -1.47 -11.85
N ILE A 226 17.87 -1.21 -11.02
CA ILE A 226 17.66 -0.77 -9.64
C ILE A 226 17.08 0.65 -9.55
N ALA A 227 17.52 1.54 -10.44
CA ALA A 227 17.00 2.90 -10.56
C ALA A 227 15.55 2.90 -11.06
N ALA A 228 15.27 2.08 -12.08
CA ALA A 228 13.94 1.87 -12.62
C ALA A 228 12.97 1.35 -11.54
N ALA A 229 13.40 0.36 -10.75
CA ALA A 229 12.61 -0.19 -9.64
C ALA A 229 12.27 0.89 -8.61
N ALA A 230 13.26 1.66 -8.13
CA ALA A 230 13.05 2.72 -7.15
C ALA A 230 12.15 3.85 -7.69
N MET A 231 12.34 4.27 -8.94
CA MET A 231 11.53 5.31 -9.56
C MET A 231 10.07 4.87 -9.81
N VAL A 232 9.85 3.64 -10.28
CA VAL A 232 8.49 3.08 -10.43
C VAL A 232 7.82 2.96 -9.06
N HIS A 233 8.54 2.43 -8.06
CA HIS A 233 8.00 2.20 -6.73
C HIS A 233 7.60 3.51 -6.05
N THR A 234 8.49 4.50 -6.01
CA THR A 234 8.19 5.83 -5.46
C THR A 234 7.12 6.56 -6.27
N GLY A 235 7.13 6.45 -7.60
CA GLY A 235 6.09 6.98 -8.49
C GLY A 235 4.70 6.42 -8.19
N ALA A 236 4.59 5.13 -7.88
CA ALA A 236 3.33 4.51 -7.52
C ALA A 236 2.72 5.06 -6.22
N THR A 237 3.50 5.72 -5.37
CA THR A 237 2.99 6.33 -4.13
C THR A 237 2.36 7.71 -4.31
N VAL A 238 2.45 8.34 -5.49
CA VAL A 238 2.02 9.74 -5.67
C VAL A 238 0.50 9.85 -5.52
N ILE A 239 -0.27 9.11 -6.32
CA ILE A 239 -1.74 9.22 -6.37
C ILE A 239 -2.45 7.89 -6.16
N ASP A 240 -1.93 7.07 -5.24
CA ASP A 240 -2.52 5.78 -4.83
C ASP A 240 -3.81 5.92 -3.99
N GLN A 241 -4.14 7.13 -3.58
CA GLN A 241 -5.22 7.47 -2.65
C GLN A 241 -6.51 7.93 -3.32
N LEU A 242 -6.76 7.57 -4.58
CA LEU A 242 -7.93 8.07 -5.31
C LEU A 242 -9.24 7.36 -4.88
N PRO A 243 -10.43 7.98 -5.11
CA PRO A 243 -11.71 7.49 -4.58
C PRO A 243 -12.16 6.11 -5.06
N GLN A 244 -11.67 5.68 -6.22
CA GLN A 244 -11.91 4.33 -6.76
C GLN A 244 -11.11 3.24 -6.03
N GLY A 245 -10.26 3.59 -5.05
CA GLY A 245 -9.50 2.63 -4.26
C GLY A 245 -10.04 2.49 -2.84
N ASN A 246 -9.94 1.29 -2.27
CA ASN A 246 -10.43 1.02 -0.92
C ASN A 246 -9.77 1.90 0.14
N TYR A 247 -8.48 2.24 -0.05
CA TYR A 247 -7.71 2.99 0.93
C TYR A 247 -8.27 4.39 1.19
N PHE A 248 -8.88 5.03 0.18
CA PHE A 248 -9.55 6.33 0.33
C PHE A 248 -10.70 6.23 1.35
N HIS A 249 -11.53 5.20 1.23
CA HIS A 249 -12.69 4.97 2.09
C HIS A 249 -12.28 4.57 3.51
N VAL A 250 -11.37 3.60 3.66
CA VAL A 250 -10.92 3.13 4.98
C VAL A 250 -10.28 4.26 5.79
N THR A 251 -9.43 5.08 5.16
CA THR A 251 -8.79 6.20 5.85
C THR A 251 -9.77 7.34 6.17
N GLY A 252 -10.75 7.60 5.30
CA GLY A 252 -11.83 8.55 5.59
C GLY A 252 -12.71 8.09 6.75
N SER A 253 -13.21 6.86 6.71
CA SER A 253 -14.07 6.28 7.75
C SER A 253 -13.39 6.19 9.11
N SER A 254 -12.08 5.89 9.15
CA SER A 254 -11.32 5.81 10.40
C SER A 254 -11.27 7.15 11.16
N MET A 255 -11.44 8.26 10.45
CA MET A 255 -11.43 9.62 11.01
C MET A 255 -12.81 10.29 10.90
N ASN A 256 -13.86 9.52 10.62
CA ASN A 256 -15.23 10.00 10.40
C ASN A 256 -15.34 11.16 9.39
N MET A 257 -14.48 11.17 8.38
CA MET A 257 -14.45 12.21 7.35
C MET A 257 -15.54 11.98 6.30
N SER A 258 -16.19 13.05 5.86
CA SER A 258 -16.97 13.05 4.63
C SER A 258 -16.07 12.85 3.40
N ILE A 259 -16.65 12.42 2.28
CA ILE A 259 -15.94 12.29 0.99
C ILE A 259 -15.26 13.61 0.59
N LYS A 260 -15.94 14.74 0.80
CA LYS A 260 -15.42 16.07 0.48
C LYS A 260 -14.18 16.40 1.32
N GLU A 261 -14.23 16.12 2.62
CA GLU A 261 -13.08 16.33 3.51
C GLU A 261 -11.93 15.40 3.14
N ARG A 262 -12.20 14.11 2.87
CA ARG A 262 -11.17 13.17 2.46
C ARG A 262 -10.51 13.56 1.14
N MET A 263 -11.28 14.06 0.17
CA MET A 263 -10.76 14.60 -1.09
C MET A 263 -9.84 15.80 -0.88
N SER A 264 -10.12 16.65 0.12
CA SER A 264 -9.25 17.80 0.41
C SER A 264 -7.87 17.40 0.95
N VAL A 265 -7.70 16.17 1.47
CA VAL A 265 -6.41 15.63 1.93
C VAL A 265 -5.56 15.09 0.77
N VAL A 266 -6.20 14.63 -0.32
CA VAL A 266 -5.55 13.91 -1.43
C VAL A 266 -4.36 14.68 -2.03
N PRO A 267 -4.44 16.00 -2.31
CA PRO A 267 -3.31 16.75 -2.85
C PRO A 267 -2.10 16.80 -1.91
N TYR A 268 -2.33 16.88 -0.59
CA TYR A 268 -1.26 16.89 0.40
C TYR A 268 -0.55 15.52 0.47
N GLU A 269 -1.33 14.43 0.39
CA GLU A 269 -0.79 13.08 0.31
C GLU A 269 -0.04 12.84 -1.02
N ALA A 270 -0.47 13.51 -2.09
CA ALA A 270 0.18 13.44 -3.39
C ALA A 270 1.49 14.23 -3.42
N LEU A 271 1.56 15.34 -2.68
CA LEU A 271 2.79 16.10 -2.52
C LEU A 271 3.87 15.29 -1.79
N VAL A 272 3.49 14.50 -0.78
CA VAL A 272 4.43 13.58 -0.10
C VAL A 272 4.97 12.53 -1.05
N GLY A 273 4.09 11.79 -1.75
CA GLY A 273 4.51 10.80 -2.73
C GLY A 273 5.30 11.41 -3.89
N GLY A 274 4.87 12.57 -4.36
CA GLY A 274 5.52 13.35 -5.42
C GLY A 274 6.94 13.76 -5.03
N THR A 275 7.15 14.16 -3.77
CA THR A 275 8.50 14.45 -3.25
C THR A 275 9.39 13.21 -3.36
N MET A 276 8.91 12.04 -2.94
CA MET A 276 9.69 10.81 -3.03
C MET A 276 10.01 10.44 -4.49
N ALA A 277 9.02 10.53 -5.38
CA ALA A 277 9.19 10.27 -6.81
C ALA A 277 10.20 11.24 -7.45
N ILE A 278 10.11 12.53 -7.14
CA ILE A 278 11.04 13.56 -7.64
C ILE A 278 12.46 13.28 -7.13
N VAL A 279 12.63 13.03 -5.82
CA VAL A 279 13.94 12.72 -5.24
C VAL A 279 14.54 11.46 -5.89
N ALA A 280 13.76 10.38 -6.04
CA ALA A 280 14.23 9.17 -6.70
C ALA A 280 14.62 9.43 -8.17
N THR A 281 13.82 10.23 -8.90
CA THR A 281 14.08 10.55 -10.30
C THR A 281 15.32 11.42 -10.47
N VAL A 282 15.52 12.41 -9.60
CA VAL A 282 16.72 13.27 -9.64
C VAL A 282 17.96 12.48 -9.29
N LEU A 283 17.92 11.69 -8.21
CA LEU A 283 19.08 10.91 -7.77
C LEU A 283 19.45 9.82 -8.78
N TYR A 284 18.52 8.94 -9.12
CA TYR A 284 18.82 7.72 -9.89
C TYR A 284 18.61 7.86 -11.39
N GLY A 285 18.09 9.00 -11.81
CA GLY A 285 17.83 9.29 -13.21
C GLY A 285 18.81 10.27 -13.85
N PHE A 286 19.50 11.08 -13.05
CA PHE A 286 20.37 12.15 -13.54
C PHE A 286 21.72 12.28 -12.80
N LEU A 287 21.81 11.87 -11.52
CA LEU A 287 23.03 12.03 -10.72
C LEU A 287 23.85 10.75 -10.58
N PHE A 288 23.20 9.59 -10.59
CA PHE A 288 23.80 8.25 -10.51
C PHE A 288 23.41 7.42 -11.74
#